data_AF-A0A6N8GE51-F1
#
_entry.id   AF-A0A6N8GE51-F1
#
_cell.length_a   1.000
_cell.length_b   1.000
_cell.length_c   1.000
_cell.angle_alpha   90.00
_cell.angle_beta   90.00
_cell.angle_gamma   90.00
#
_symmetry.space_group_name_H-M   'P 1'
#
loop_
_entity.id
_entity.type
_entity.pdbx_description
1 polymer ?
#
loop_
_entity_poly.entity_id
_entity_poly.type
_entity_poly.pdbx_seq_one_letter_code
_entity_poly.pdbx_strand_id
1 'polypeptide(L)'
;MDVRRAARRTACRRYRLVRDEAALYLSHMRAWEYPDAATPEFDRGIARMEREYDSDGSGVYRVTFERAGDNGGAFQTWDTDDSGGARIPVPDFGDWTAYLAAETGIAASETVDAAPPAEPGPPVQAPWAPPAPLRPRHPDAFLTPGGRFCAKDGTTYTVELHDRGEFCAPSGRIIAMDPSMLGLDDEQPFTAALPPGTHGFRLCTVRVGDDSEHVRVAAAALVVADTPVATWELALQPGQEPDVMGDGQFFGFGVDAAMGCLLDAAGQDHFAERFEDFDAFEAELVDYGGTTEGVYVSGSRTRSLQDPGSGASLVAFETGWGDGAYPVWAGRDAEGRVVALVADFLILQHAEALPQDTAAVSAN
;
A
#
# COMPACT_ATOMS: atom_id res chain seq x y z
N MET A 1 -1.00 37.59 -36.84
CA MET A 1 -0.39 37.50 -35.49
C MET A 1 -0.78 36.15 -34.95
N ASP A 2 0.04 35.14 -35.22
CA ASP A 2 -0.22 33.75 -34.82
C ASP A 2 0.40 33.54 -33.44
N VAL A 3 -0.33 33.95 -32.40
CA VAL A 3 0.07 33.67 -31.02
C VAL A 3 -0.48 32.29 -30.70
N ARG A 4 0.28 31.25 -31.05
CA ARG A 4 0.14 29.96 -30.38
C ARG A 4 0.48 30.21 -28.90
N ARG A 5 -0.51 30.62 -28.09
CA ARG A 5 -0.42 30.46 -26.64
C ARG A 5 -0.17 28.98 -26.43
N ALA A 6 0.92 28.63 -25.75
CA ALA A 6 1.14 27.27 -25.33
C ALA A 6 -0.11 26.84 -24.56
N ALA A 7 -0.88 25.89 -25.12
CA ALA A 7 -1.99 25.30 -24.40
C ALA A 7 -1.39 24.57 -23.19
N ARG A 8 -1.91 24.85 -22.00
CA ARG A 8 -1.54 24.13 -20.77
C ARG A 8 -2.57 23.07 -20.45
N ARG A 9 -2.14 21.98 -19.84
CA ARG A 9 -3.01 20.91 -19.36
C ARG A 9 -3.78 21.42 -18.15
N THR A 10 -5.10 21.35 -18.27
CA THR A 10 -6.05 21.70 -17.21
C THR A 10 -6.67 20.47 -16.56
N ALA A 11 -6.54 19.30 -17.18
CA ALA A 11 -6.97 18.03 -16.62
C ALA A 11 -6.13 16.86 -17.14
N CYS A 12 -6.11 15.78 -16.36
CA CYS A 12 -5.56 14.47 -16.69
C CYS A 12 -6.56 13.42 -16.24
N ARG A 13 -6.78 12.40 -17.06
CA ARG A 13 -7.65 11.26 -16.75
C ARG A 13 -6.89 9.98 -17.01
N ARG A 14 -7.09 8.99 -16.16
CA ARG A 14 -6.53 7.66 -16.27
C ARG A 14 -7.68 6.68 -16.39
N TYR A 15 -7.63 5.89 -17.45
CA TYR A 15 -8.56 4.80 -17.69
C TYR A 15 -7.84 3.48 -17.49
N ARG A 16 -8.58 2.47 -17.02
CA ARG A 16 -8.14 1.09 -16.95
C ARG A 16 -8.99 0.21 -17.86
N LEU A 17 -8.40 -0.84 -18.40
CA LEU A 17 -9.13 -1.85 -19.14
C LEU A 17 -9.79 -2.82 -18.16
N VAL A 18 -11.12 -2.89 -18.19
CA VAL A 18 -11.88 -3.94 -17.51
C VAL A 18 -12.03 -5.10 -18.48
N ARG A 19 -11.17 -6.13 -18.31
CA ARG A 19 -10.98 -7.18 -19.32
C ARG A 19 -12.24 -8.00 -19.59
N ASP A 20 -13.04 -8.26 -18.56
CA ASP A 20 -14.26 -9.06 -18.68
C ASP A 20 -15.40 -8.32 -19.40
N GLU A 21 -15.34 -6.98 -19.45
CA GLU A 21 -16.39 -6.13 -20.03
C GLU A 21 -16.00 -5.47 -21.36
N ALA A 22 -14.75 -5.65 -21.81
CA ALA A 22 -14.19 -4.96 -22.98
C ALA A 22 -14.43 -3.44 -22.96
N ALA A 23 -14.34 -2.84 -21.77
CA ALA A 23 -14.57 -1.42 -21.51
C ALA A 23 -13.38 -0.76 -20.83
N LEU A 24 -13.22 0.54 -21.05
CA LEU A 24 -12.33 1.38 -20.28
C LEU A 24 -13.11 2.03 -19.13
N TYR A 25 -12.60 1.88 -17.91
CA TYR A 25 -13.16 2.49 -16.71
C TYR A 25 -12.26 3.63 -16.22
N LEU A 26 -12.82 4.81 -15.98
CA LEU A 26 -12.13 5.95 -15.41
C LEU A 26 -11.75 5.62 -13.96
N SER A 27 -10.45 5.44 -13.70
CA SER A 27 -9.95 5.15 -12.34
C SER A 27 -9.52 6.42 -11.61
N HIS A 28 -9.02 7.42 -12.33
CA HIS A 28 -8.55 8.65 -11.73
C HIS A 28 -8.72 9.86 -12.65
N MET A 29 -9.13 10.98 -12.08
CA MET A 29 -9.13 12.30 -12.74
C MET A 29 -8.41 13.29 -11.82
N ARG A 30 -7.54 14.12 -12.40
CA ARG A 30 -6.99 15.31 -11.76
C ARG A 30 -7.26 16.53 -12.63
N ALA A 31 -7.74 17.61 -12.03
CA ALA A 31 -7.96 18.89 -12.69
C ALA A 31 -7.23 20.02 -11.93
N TRP A 32 -6.70 20.98 -12.68
CA TRP A 32 -5.98 22.14 -12.16
C TRP A 32 -6.69 23.43 -12.56
N GLU A 33 -6.93 24.28 -11.57
CA GLU A 33 -7.51 25.60 -11.76
C GLU A 33 -6.43 26.67 -11.61
N TYR A 34 -6.00 27.20 -12.75
CA TYR A 34 -4.98 28.23 -12.80
C TYR A 34 -5.60 29.64 -12.71
N PRO A 35 -5.16 30.49 -11.77
CA PRO A 35 -5.78 31.79 -11.54
C PRO A 35 -5.55 32.77 -12.70
N ASP A 36 -4.41 32.67 -13.40
CA ASP A 36 -4.10 33.52 -14.54
C ASP A 36 -3.18 32.81 -15.57
N ALA A 37 -2.87 33.51 -16.67
CA ALA A 37 -2.01 32.99 -17.73
C ALA A 37 -0.50 33.05 -17.43
N ALA A 38 -0.09 33.76 -16.36
CA ALA A 38 1.30 33.86 -15.95
C ALA A 38 1.71 32.70 -15.03
N THR A 39 0.73 32.07 -14.37
CA THR A 39 0.92 30.94 -13.48
C THR A 39 1.51 29.75 -14.23
N PRO A 40 2.66 29.19 -13.78
CA PRO A 40 3.28 28.03 -14.40
C PRO A 40 2.35 26.82 -14.48
N GLU A 41 2.49 26.01 -15.54
CA GLU A 41 1.81 24.71 -15.62
C GLU A 41 2.26 23.83 -14.44
N PHE A 42 1.30 23.21 -13.75
CA PHE A 42 1.50 22.40 -12.55
C PHE A 42 2.15 23.12 -11.36
N ASP A 43 1.97 24.43 -11.26
CA ASP A 43 2.37 25.16 -10.06
C ASP A 43 1.75 24.52 -8.81
N ARG A 44 2.57 24.29 -7.78
CA ARG A 44 2.18 23.55 -6.58
C ARG A 44 1.15 24.28 -5.72
N GLY A 45 1.02 25.60 -5.87
CA GLY A 45 0.12 26.43 -5.06
C GLY A 45 -1.26 26.65 -5.66
N ILE A 46 -1.57 26.05 -6.82
CA ILE A 46 -2.87 26.25 -7.49
C ILE A 46 -3.92 25.30 -6.96
N ALA A 47 -5.18 25.70 -7.10
CA ALA A 47 -6.30 24.83 -6.76
C ALA A 47 -6.28 23.56 -7.63
N ARG A 48 -6.45 22.40 -6.99
CA ARG A 48 -6.61 21.11 -7.67
C ARG A 48 -7.81 20.33 -7.13
N MET A 49 -8.44 19.58 -8.03
CA MET A 49 -9.48 18.62 -7.73
C MET A 49 -9.04 17.25 -8.23
N GLU A 50 -9.16 16.24 -7.39
CA GLU A 50 -8.90 14.85 -7.74
C GLU A 50 -10.17 14.02 -7.53
N ARG A 51 -10.38 13.05 -8.43
CA ARG A 51 -11.38 11.99 -8.28
C ARG A 51 -10.67 10.66 -8.41
N GLU A 52 -10.84 9.80 -7.43
CA GLU A 52 -10.34 8.43 -7.42
C GLU A 52 -11.53 7.49 -7.33
N TYR A 53 -11.76 6.71 -8.37
CA TYR A 53 -12.86 5.75 -8.44
C TYR A 53 -12.45 4.41 -7.85
N ASP A 54 -13.39 3.76 -7.18
CA ASP A 54 -13.20 2.44 -6.63
C ASP A 54 -12.92 1.40 -7.73
N SER A 55 -12.03 0.47 -7.39
CA SER A 55 -11.54 -0.56 -8.32
C SER A 55 -12.54 -1.70 -8.57
N ASP A 56 -13.62 -1.77 -7.79
CA ASP A 56 -14.69 -2.77 -7.96
C ASP A 56 -15.68 -2.42 -9.08
N GLY A 57 -15.59 -1.21 -9.65
CA GLY A 57 -16.51 -0.74 -10.68
C GLY A 57 -17.88 -0.33 -10.17
N SER A 58 -18.08 -0.19 -8.86
CA SER A 58 -19.31 0.30 -8.24
C SER A 58 -19.72 1.70 -8.72
N GLY A 59 -18.76 2.47 -9.26
CA GLY A 59 -18.94 3.87 -9.61
C GLY A 59 -18.79 4.80 -8.40
N VAL A 60 -18.52 4.27 -7.20
CA VAL A 60 -18.15 5.07 -6.03
C VAL A 60 -16.78 5.70 -6.27
N TYR A 61 -16.62 6.95 -5.87
CA TYR A 61 -15.37 7.67 -5.98
C TYR A 61 -15.17 8.66 -4.84
N ARG A 62 -13.91 8.82 -4.42
CA ARG A 62 -13.48 9.89 -3.53
C ARG A 62 -13.15 11.14 -4.33
N VAL A 63 -13.64 12.28 -3.89
CA VAL A 63 -13.27 13.60 -4.41
C VAL A 63 -12.41 14.33 -3.40
N THR A 64 -11.23 14.75 -3.81
CA THR A 64 -10.33 15.59 -3.01
C THR A 64 -10.26 16.99 -3.61
N PHE A 65 -10.48 18.02 -2.79
CA PHE A 65 -10.36 19.42 -3.16
C PHE A 65 -9.24 20.08 -2.37
N GLU A 66 -8.24 20.61 -3.05
CA GLU A 66 -7.11 21.35 -2.45
C GLU A 66 -7.09 22.75 -3.04
N ARG A 67 -7.78 23.68 -2.36
CA ARG A 67 -8.03 25.05 -2.86
C ARG A 67 -6.78 25.92 -3.00
N ALA A 68 -5.69 25.56 -2.33
CA ALA A 68 -4.41 26.27 -2.40
C ALA A 68 -3.25 25.31 -2.75
N GLY A 69 -3.57 24.19 -3.41
CA GLY A 69 -2.61 23.12 -3.71
C GLY A 69 -1.87 22.66 -2.45
N ASP A 70 -0.55 22.51 -2.58
CA ASP A 70 0.35 22.06 -1.50
C ASP A 70 0.46 23.06 -0.33
N ASN A 71 -0.05 24.29 -0.47
CA ASN A 71 0.03 25.33 0.55
C ASN A 71 -1.20 25.38 1.48
N GLY A 72 -2.17 24.48 1.29
CA GLY A 72 -3.42 24.47 2.06
C GLY A 72 -3.81 23.08 2.54
N GLY A 73 -4.94 23.02 3.25
CA GLY A 73 -5.58 21.75 3.58
C GLY A 73 -6.35 21.17 2.40
N ALA A 74 -6.60 19.86 2.48
CA ALA A 74 -7.49 19.14 1.57
C ALA A 74 -8.87 18.95 2.22
N PHE A 75 -9.93 19.00 1.40
CA PHE A 75 -11.26 18.54 1.77
C PHE A 75 -11.59 17.28 0.96
N GLN A 76 -12.07 16.23 1.62
CA GLN A 76 -12.41 14.95 0.99
C GLN A 76 -13.88 14.61 1.21
N THR A 77 -14.51 14.05 0.18
CA THR A 77 -15.88 13.52 0.24
C THR A 77 -16.03 12.34 -0.72
N TRP A 78 -17.07 11.54 -0.55
CA TRP A 78 -17.38 10.39 -1.40
C TRP A 78 -18.68 10.66 -2.14
N ASP A 79 -18.75 10.21 -3.38
CA ASP A 79 -19.93 10.32 -4.24
C ASP A 79 -19.99 9.11 -5.18
N THR A 80 -21.11 8.92 -5.87
CA THR A 80 -21.33 7.79 -6.78
C THR A 80 -21.68 8.29 -8.18
N ASP A 81 -21.00 7.78 -9.20
CA ASP A 81 -21.34 8.04 -10.60
C ASP A 81 -22.37 7.04 -11.11
N ASP A 82 -23.64 7.34 -10.86
CA ASP A 82 -24.78 6.55 -11.36
C ASP A 82 -25.02 6.72 -12.87
N SER A 83 -24.33 7.64 -13.52
CA SER A 83 -24.56 7.96 -14.94
C SER A 83 -23.89 6.98 -15.90
N GLY A 84 -23.01 6.12 -15.39
CA GLY A 84 -22.15 5.27 -16.21
C GLY A 84 -21.07 6.05 -16.97
N GLY A 85 -20.91 7.36 -16.72
CA GLY A 85 -19.92 8.22 -17.37
C GLY A 85 -18.47 7.81 -17.11
N ALA A 86 -18.22 7.06 -16.04
CA ALA A 86 -16.94 6.42 -15.79
C ALA A 86 -16.58 5.30 -16.78
N ARG A 87 -17.53 4.79 -17.60
CA ARG A 87 -17.29 3.70 -18.54
C ARG A 87 -17.37 4.18 -19.98
N ILE A 88 -16.38 3.81 -20.78
CA ILE A 88 -16.38 4.03 -22.24
C ILE A 88 -15.96 2.73 -22.96
N PRO A 89 -16.45 2.47 -24.18
CA PRO A 89 -16.00 1.34 -24.97
C PRO A 89 -14.48 1.43 -25.22
N VAL A 90 -13.80 0.28 -25.29
CA VAL A 90 -12.40 0.25 -25.75
C VAL A 90 -12.40 0.65 -27.22
N PRO A 91 -11.76 1.78 -27.60
CA PRO A 91 -11.72 2.19 -28.99
C PRO A 91 -10.78 1.28 -29.78
N ASP A 92 -11.16 0.98 -31.03
CA ASP A 92 -10.20 0.48 -31.99
C ASP A 92 -9.12 1.54 -32.22
N PHE A 93 -7.88 1.11 -32.42
CA PHE A 93 -6.78 2.04 -32.67
C PHE A 93 -7.09 2.90 -33.90
N GLY A 94 -7.14 4.23 -33.70
CA GLY A 94 -7.50 5.20 -34.74
C GLY A 94 -8.93 5.72 -34.65
N ASP A 95 -9.84 5.05 -33.95
CA ASP A 95 -11.21 5.53 -33.72
C ASP A 95 -11.38 6.13 -32.31
N TRP A 96 -10.92 7.37 -32.15
CA TRP A 96 -10.97 8.08 -30.87
C TRP A 96 -12.28 8.83 -30.64
N THR A 97 -13.28 8.64 -31.49
CA THR A 97 -14.50 9.45 -31.52
C THR A 97 -15.30 9.33 -30.22
N ALA A 98 -15.52 8.09 -29.76
CA ALA A 98 -16.21 7.80 -28.51
C ALA A 98 -15.45 8.34 -27.29
N TYR A 99 -14.12 8.21 -27.30
CA TYR A 99 -13.23 8.73 -26.26
C TYR A 99 -13.34 10.27 -26.18
N LEU A 100 -13.17 10.97 -27.30
CA LEU A 100 -13.26 12.42 -27.36
C LEU A 100 -14.64 12.96 -26.95
N ALA A 101 -15.70 12.25 -27.32
CA ALA A 101 -17.06 12.62 -26.94
C ALA A 101 -17.28 12.51 -25.43
N ALA A 102 -16.82 11.43 -24.81
CA ALA A 102 -16.88 11.28 -23.35
C ALA A 102 -16.02 12.34 -22.62
N GLU A 103 -14.86 12.67 -23.19
CA GLU A 103 -13.89 13.61 -22.59
C GLU A 103 -14.32 15.07 -22.63
N THR A 104 -14.90 15.49 -23.76
CA THR A 104 -15.21 16.89 -24.04
C THR A 104 -16.69 17.22 -23.89
N GLY A 105 -17.55 16.20 -23.85
CA GLY A 105 -19.00 16.36 -24.01
C GLY A 105 -19.42 16.79 -25.42
N ILE A 106 -18.47 16.90 -26.36
CA ILE A 106 -18.72 17.27 -27.75
C ILE A 106 -18.83 15.98 -28.55
N ALA A 107 -19.99 15.74 -29.17
CA ALA A 107 -20.14 14.65 -30.12
C ALA A 107 -19.19 14.85 -31.30
N ALA A 108 -18.00 14.25 -31.22
CA ALA A 108 -17.07 14.18 -32.34
C ALA A 108 -17.72 13.32 -33.43
N SER A 109 -17.60 13.76 -34.69
CA SER A 109 -18.16 13.02 -35.83
C SER A 109 -17.10 12.31 -36.68
N GLU A 110 -15.83 12.70 -36.54
CA GLU A 110 -14.72 12.17 -37.33
C GLU A 110 -13.39 12.45 -36.61
N THR A 111 -12.44 11.52 -36.73
CA THR A 111 -11.04 11.72 -36.35
C THR A 111 -10.20 11.70 -37.61
N VAL A 112 -9.34 12.70 -37.79
CA VAL A 112 -8.49 12.84 -38.98
C VAL A 112 -7.05 12.96 -38.51
N ASP A 113 -6.18 12.11 -39.04
CA ASP A 113 -4.74 12.22 -38.80
C ASP A 113 -4.24 13.57 -39.30
N ALA A 114 -3.63 14.36 -38.39
CA ALA A 114 -3.12 15.69 -38.71
C ALA A 114 -1.98 15.66 -39.76
N ALA A 115 -1.36 14.49 -39.98
CA ALA A 115 -0.33 14.24 -40.97
C ALA A 115 -0.34 12.75 -41.39
N PRO A 116 0.06 12.42 -42.64
CA PRO A 116 0.28 11.03 -43.03
C PRO A 116 1.32 10.36 -42.10
N PRO A 117 1.21 9.06 -41.82
CA PRO A 117 2.15 8.35 -40.95
C PRO A 117 3.57 8.54 -41.48
N ALA A 118 4.42 9.14 -40.65
CA ALA A 118 5.83 9.31 -40.96
C ALA A 118 6.50 7.93 -41.09
N GLU A 119 7.56 7.83 -41.89
CA GLU A 119 8.40 6.64 -41.85
C GLU A 119 8.87 6.40 -40.40
N PRO A 120 8.88 5.14 -39.91
CA PRO A 120 9.24 4.84 -38.53
C PRO A 120 10.65 5.38 -38.24
N GLY A 121 10.71 6.42 -37.43
CA GLY A 121 11.95 7.01 -36.94
C GLY A 121 12.62 6.11 -35.90
N PRO A 122 13.80 6.52 -35.38
CA PRO A 122 14.38 5.85 -34.23
C PRO A 122 13.39 5.86 -33.06
N PRO A 123 13.41 4.83 -32.19
CA PRO A 123 12.50 4.76 -31.04
C PRO A 123 12.64 6.03 -30.20
N VAL A 124 11.54 6.75 -30.08
CA VAL A 124 11.42 7.93 -29.21
C VAL A 124 10.96 7.45 -27.85
N GLN A 125 11.51 8.02 -26.76
CA GLN A 125 10.96 7.76 -25.44
C GLN A 125 9.50 8.23 -25.43
N ALA A 126 8.58 7.32 -25.08
CA ALA A 126 7.18 7.66 -25.00
C ALA A 126 6.99 8.84 -24.05
N PRO A 127 6.07 9.78 -24.36
CA PRO A 127 5.79 10.93 -23.48
C PRO A 127 5.10 10.53 -22.17
N TRP A 128 4.92 9.23 -21.94
CA TRP A 128 4.32 8.63 -20.76
C TRP A 128 5.13 7.40 -20.34
N ALA A 129 5.09 7.07 -19.05
CA ALA A 129 5.56 5.81 -18.50
C ALA A 129 4.37 5.08 -17.86
N PRO A 130 4.33 3.73 -17.89
CA PRO A 130 3.34 2.98 -17.15
C PRO A 130 3.43 3.34 -15.66
N PRO A 131 2.30 3.36 -14.94
CA PRO A 131 2.31 3.55 -13.51
C PRO A 131 3.29 2.60 -12.83
N ALA A 132 3.97 3.11 -11.81
CA ALA A 132 4.89 2.37 -10.96
C ALA A 132 4.31 2.26 -9.54
N PRO A 133 3.43 1.27 -9.28
CA PRO A 133 2.93 1.00 -7.93
C PRO A 133 4.09 0.83 -6.94
N LEU A 134 3.80 1.02 -5.65
CA LEU A 134 4.81 0.84 -4.62
C LEU A 134 5.45 -0.55 -4.76
N ARG A 135 6.77 -0.58 -4.67
CA ARG A 135 7.55 -1.82 -4.60
C ARG A 135 8.25 -1.88 -3.25
N PRO A 136 8.40 -3.08 -2.67
CA PRO A 136 9.15 -3.23 -1.44
C PRO A 136 10.60 -2.85 -1.73
N ARG A 137 11.17 -1.98 -0.90
CA ARG A 137 12.52 -1.47 -1.16
C ARG A 137 13.62 -2.35 -0.56
N HIS A 138 13.46 -2.74 0.71
CA HIS A 138 14.44 -3.54 1.46
C HIS A 138 13.75 -4.69 2.24
N PRO A 139 12.85 -5.48 1.62
CA PRO A 139 12.03 -6.44 2.37
C PRO A 139 12.86 -7.53 3.07
N ASP A 140 14.00 -7.93 2.48
CA ASP A 140 14.90 -8.93 3.07
C ASP A 140 15.61 -8.43 4.34
N ALA A 141 15.69 -7.11 4.53
CA ALA A 141 16.26 -6.51 5.72
C ALA A 141 15.42 -6.82 6.97
N PHE A 142 14.14 -7.09 6.80
CA PHE A 142 13.23 -7.48 7.87
C PHE A 142 13.36 -8.96 8.25
N LEU A 143 14.10 -9.73 7.46
CA LEU A 143 14.36 -11.16 7.68
C LEU A 143 15.82 -11.45 8.09
N THR A 144 16.74 -10.52 7.80
CA THR A 144 18.18 -10.68 8.06
C THR A 144 18.70 -9.68 9.11
N PRO A 145 19.34 -10.12 10.21
CA PRO A 145 19.83 -9.21 11.25
C PRO A 145 20.89 -8.22 10.76
N GLY A 146 21.00 -7.07 11.43
CA GLY A 146 22.17 -6.18 11.31
C GLY A 146 22.15 -5.24 10.10
N GLY A 147 21.00 -5.07 9.44
CA GLY A 147 20.84 -4.05 8.40
C GLY A 147 21.02 -2.63 8.95
N ARG A 148 21.77 -1.78 8.23
CA ARG A 148 21.91 -0.35 8.55
C ARG A 148 21.49 0.47 7.34
N PHE A 149 20.77 1.56 7.59
CA PHE A 149 20.21 2.40 6.54
C PHE A 149 20.41 3.89 6.86
N CYS A 150 20.34 4.74 5.83
CA CYS A 150 20.44 6.19 5.96
C CYS A 150 19.39 6.87 5.08
N ALA A 151 18.57 7.74 5.67
CA ALA A 151 17.65 8.62 4.96
C ALA A 151 18.39 9.81 4.32
N LYS A 152 17.70 10.50 3.41
CA LYS A 152 18.25 11.69 2.71
C LYS A 152 18.61 12.85 3.65
N ASP A 153 17.94 12.95 4.79
CA ASP A 153 18.21 13.98 5.81
C ASP A 153 19.38 13.63 6.75
N GLY A 154 20.00 12.46 6.56
CA GLY A 154 21.10 11.97 7.37
C GLY A 154 20.68 11.09 8.56
N THR A 155 19.37 10.90 8.78
CA THR A 155 18.88 9.99 9.82
C THR A 155 19.30 8.56 9.53
N THR A 156 19.94 7.91 10.50
CA THR A 156 20.35 6.50 10.39
C THR A 156 19.32 5.56 11.02
N TYR A 157 19.21 4.35 10.48
CA TYR A 157 18.38 3.29 11.04
C TYR A 157 19.21 2.04 11.22
N THR A 158 19.13 1.42 12.40
CA THR A 158 19.77 0.12 12.67
C THR A 158 18.70 -0.91 12.96
N VAL A 159 18.64 -1.95 12.12
CA VAL A 159 17.64 -3.03 12.19
C VAL A 159 18.01 -4.05 13.27
N GLU A 160 17.04 -4.36 14.10
CA GLU A 160 17.08 -5.42 15.11
C GLU A 160 15.91 -6.38 14.88
N LEU A 161 16.22 -7.68 14.91
CA LEU A 161 15.24 -8.73 14.72
C LEU A 161 15.00 -9.46 16.03
N HIS A 162 13.73 -9.64 16.36
CA HIS A 162 13.29 -10.26 17.60
C HIS A 162 12.41 -11.46 17.25
N ASP A 163 12.89 -12.67 17.55
CA ASP A 163 12.07 -13.87 17.44
C ASP A 163 11.02 -13.86 18.56
N ARG A 164 9.75 -13.96 18.16
CA ARG A 164 8.59 -13.80 19.04
C ARG A 164 7.78 -15.08 19.18
N GLY A 165 8.38 -16.20 18.78
CA GLY A 165 7.82 -17.53 18.91
C GLY A 165 7.04 -17.95 17.67
N GLU A 166 6.02 -18.75 17.91
CA GLU A 166 5.26 -19.45 16.89
C GLU A 166 3.92 -18.77 16.61
N PHE A 167 3.52 -18.79 15.35
CA PHE A 167 2.22 -18.37 14.85
C PHE A 167 1.47 -19.57 14.29
N CYS A 168 0.37 -19.95 14.95
CA CYS A 168 -0.47 -21.07 14.51
C CYS A 168 -1.48 -20.59 13.47
N ALA A 169 -1.31 -21.06 12.24
CA ALA A 169 -2.16 -20.77 11.09
C ALA A 169 -2.87 -22.05 10.61
N PRO A 170 -3.90 -22.56 11.32
CA PRO A 170 -4.58 -23.80 10.95
C PRO A 170 -5.33 -23.71 9.61
N SER A 171 -5.76 -22.52 9.16
CA SER A 171 -6.30 -22.34 7.81
C SER A 171 -5.23 -21.94 6.79
N GLY A 172 -4.13 -21.35 7.25
CA GLY A 172 -3.09 -20.77 6.41
C GLY A 172 -3.52 -19.46 5.73
N ARG A 173 -4.74 -18.98 6.01
CA ARG A 173 -5.30 -17.76 5.41
C ARG A 173 -5.11 -16.62 6.39
N ILE A 174 -4.24 -15.68 6.05
CA ILE A 174 -3.80 -14.62 6.95
C ILE A 174 -4.54 -13.33 6.65
N ILE A 175 -4.99 -12.66 7.71
CA ILE A 175 -5.56 -11.31 7.70
C ILE A 175 -4.56 -10.37 8.38
N ALA A 176 -4.41 -9.15 7.87
CA ALA A 176 -3.73 -8.06 8.56
C ALA A 176 -4.70 -6.89 8.73
N MET A 177 -4.76 -6.32 9.93
CA MET A 177 -5.63 -5.18 10.21
C MET A 177 -5.25 -4.44 11.49
N ASP A 178 -5.94 -3.33 11.79
CA ASP A 178 -6.01 -2.79 13.15
C ASP A 178 -6.92 -3.66 14.03
N PRO A 179 -6.45 -4.21 15.16
CA PRO A 179 -7.29 -5.05 16.02
C PRO A 179 -8.50 -4.32 16.63
N SER A 180 -8.52 -2.98 16.69
CA SER A 180 -9.69 -2.20 17.15
C SER A 180 -10.86 -2.19 16.16
N MET A 181 -10.60 -2.55 14.89
CA MET A 181 -11.58 -2.60 13.82
C MET A 181 -12.15 -4.03 13.62
N LEU A 182 -11.66 -5.00 14.40
CA LEU A 182 -12.07 -6.40 14.28
C LEU A 182 -13.57 -6.56 14.61
N GLY A 183 -14.34 -7.14 13.68
CA GLY A 183 -15.80 -7.28 13.81
C GLY A 183 -16.60 -6.05 13.35
N LEU A 184 -15.95 -4.94 13.04
CA LEU A 184 -16.56 -3.75 12.46
C LEU A 184 -16.41 -3.71 10.93
N ASP A 185 -15.26 -4.18 10.43
CA ASP A 185 -14.95 -4.27 9.00
C ASP A 185 -14.98 -5.72 8.50
N ASP A 186 -15.38 -5.90 7.23
CA ASP A 186 -15.34 -7.18 6.50
C ASP A 186 -13.92 -7.45 5.95
N GLU A 187 -12.90 -7.38 6.81
CA GLU A 187 -11.51 -7.62 6.39
C GLU A 187 -11.34 -9.06 5.92
N GLN A 188 -10.82 -9.24 4.70
CA GLN A 188 -10.66 -10.54 4.07
C GLN A 188 -9.22 -11.04 4.17
N PRO A 189 -9.01 -12.37 4.22
CA PRO A 189 -7.66 -12.92 4.17
C PRO A 189 -6.99 -12.64 2.83
N PHE A 190 -5.67 -12.53 2.85
CA PHE A 190 -4.89 -12.44 1.63
C PHE A 190 -5.07 -13.68 0.75
N THR A 191 -5.08 -13.46 -0.56
CA THR A 191 -5.07 -14.48 -1.61
C THR A 191 -3.79 -15.32 -1.59
N ALA A 192 -2.67 -14.76 -1.09
CA ALA A 192 -1.43 -15.47 -0.83
C ALA A 192 -1.55 -16.30 0.46
N ALA A 193 -2.08 -17.52 0.35
CA ALA A 193 -2.20 -18.44 1.48
C ALA A 193 -0.86 -19.10 1.85
N LEU A 194 -0.68 -19.31 3.15
CA LEU A 194 0.40 -20.10 3.72
C LEU A 194 0.03 -21.59 3.73
N PRO A 195 1.02 -22.51 3.77
CA PRO A 195 0.76 -23.88 4.19
C PRO A 195 0.13 -23.89 5.58
N PRO A 196 -0.99 -24.59 5.81
CA PRO A 196 -1.54 -24.76 7.15
C PRO A 196 -0.51 -25.34 8.13
N GLY A 197 -0.42 -24.79 9.33
CA GLY A 197 0.54 -25.23 10.34
C GLY A 197 1.04 -24.10 11.21
N THR A 198 2.23 -24.30 11.77
CA THR A 198 2.88 -23.34 12.66
C THR A 198 4.08 -22.70 11.96
N HIS A 199 4.15 -21.37 11.99
CA HIS A 199 5.17 -20.56 11.33
C HIS A 199 5.93 -19.72 12.36
N GLY A 200 7.16 -19.34 12.06
CA GLY A 200 7.90 -18.42 12.93
C GLY A 200 7.32 -17.01 12.85
N PHE A 201 7.17 -16.33 13.98
CA PHE A 201 6.82 -14.92 14.03
C PHE A 201 8.00 -14.09 14.52
N ARG A 202 8.28 -13.01 13.80
CA ARG A 202 9.39 -12.11 14.07
C ARG A 202 8.92 -10.66 14.05
N LEU A 203 9.35 -9.90 15.05
CA LEU A 203 9.19 -8.46 15.07
C LEU A 203 10.52 -7.82 14.64
N CYS A 204 10.46 -6.95 13.64
CA CYS A 204 11.61 -6.16 13.21
C CYS A 204 11.47 -4.74 13.76
N THR A 205 12.42 -4.33 14.58
CA THR A 205 12.51 -2.95 15.08
C THR A 205 13.67 -2.20 14.47
N VAL A 206 13.61 -0.88 14.41
CA VAL A 206 14.75 -0.02 14.09
C VAL A 206 15.05 0.92 15.25
N ARG A 207 16.33 1.14 15.54
CA ARG A 207 16.79 2.31 16.29
C ARG A 207 16.99 3.47 15.33
N VAL A 208 16.45 4.65 15.68
CA VAL A 208 16.47 5.86 14.86
C VAL A 208 17.54 6.82 15.35
N GLY A 209 18.54 7.09 14.52
CA GLY A 209 19.68 7.94 14.86
C GLY A 209 20.56 7.33 15.95
N ASP A 210 21.20 8.21 16.73
CA ASP A 210 22.07 7.83 17.86
C ASP A 210 21.31 7.76 19.20
N ASP A 211 19.99 8.02 19.20
CA ASP A 211 19.14 7.90 20.39
C ASP A 211 18.73 6.44 20.59
N SER A 212 19.33 5.78 21.58
CA SER A 212 19.09 4.36 21.86
C SER A 212 17.65 4.06 22.28
N GLU A 213 16.92 5.05 22.78
CA GLU A 213 15.53 4.91 23.23
C GLU A 213 14.52 5.18 22.10
N HIS A 214 14.95 5.79 20.99
CA HIS A 214 14.09 6.04 19.84
C HIS A 214 14.00 4.77 18.97
N VAL A 215 13.20 3.82 19.44
CA VAL A 215 12.89 2.57 18.73
C VAL A 215 11.54 2.65 18.04
N ARG A 216 11.43 2.03 16.86
CA ARG A 216 10.16 1.85 16.13
C ARG A 216 10.04 0.43 15.59
N VAL A 217 8.83 -0.11 15.52
CA VAL A 217 8.57 -1.33 14.76
C VAL A 217 8.63 -1.02 13.27
N ALA A 218 9.58 -1.59 12.54
CA ALA A 218 9.73 -1.39 11.10
C ALA A 218 8.95 -2.42 10.28
N ALA A 219 8.80 -3.64 10.80
CA ALA A 219 7.97 -4.67 10.19
C ALA A 219 7.55 -5.75 11.18
N ALA A 220 6.49 -6.47 10.84
CA ALA A 220 6.12 -7.74 11.45
C ALA A 220 6.14 -8.84 10.38
N ALA A 221 6.82 -9.96 10.65
CA ALA A 221 7.09 -10.99 9.65
C ALA A 221 6.67 -12.38 10.12
N LEU A 222 5.98 -13.11 9.23
CA LEU A 222 5.80 -14.56 9.32
C LEU A 222 6.86 -15.23 8.47
N VAL A 223 7.68 -16.08 9.08
CA VAL A 223 8.72 -16.90 8.45
C VAL A 223 8.18 -18.31 8.31
N VAL A 224 7.85 -18.70 7.08
CA VAL A 224 7.16 -19.95 6.75
C VAL A 224 8.15 -21.07 6.43
N ALA A 225 9.28 -20.71 5.83
CA ALA A 225 10.38 -21.63 5.56
C ALA A 225 11.72 -20.89 5.50
N ASP A 226 12.81 -21.58 5.83
CA ASP A 226 14.18 -21.05 5.76
C ASP A 226 14.75 -20.94 4.33
N THR A 227 13.90 -21.08 3.31
CA THR A 227 14.33 -21.01 1.91
C THR A 227 14.47 -19.54 1.49
N PRO A 228 15.52 -19.16 0.73
CA PRO A 228 15.67 -17.79 0.26
C PRO A 228 14.47 -17.31 -0.56
N VAL A 229 14.06 -16.06 -0.32
CA VAL A 229 13.06 -15.39 -1.15
C VAL A 229 13.67 -15.05 -2.51
N ALA A 230 13.01 -15.47 -3.58
CA ALA A 230 13.38 -15.16 -4.95
C ALA A 230 12.63 -13.93 -5.50
N THR A 231 11.37 -13.73 -5.09
CA THR A 231 10.54 -12.61 -5.54
C THR A 231 9.62 -12.11 -4.43
N TRP A 232 9.36 -10.81 -4.43
CA TRP A 232 8.40 -10.16 -3.56
C TRP A 232 7.22 -9.60 -4.37
N GLU A 233 6.01 -9.85 -3.90
CA GLU A 233 4.78 -9.28 -4.45
C GLU A 233 3.88 -8.73 -3.34
N LEU A 234 2.97 -7.82 -3.69
CA LEU A 234 1.99 -7.31 -2.73
C LEU A 234 1.01 -8.44 -2.38
N ALA A 235 0.75 -8.65 -1.08
CA ALA A 235 -0.29 -9.55 -0.63
C ALA A 235 -1.65 -8.87 -0.81
N LEU A 236 -2.48 -9.44 -1.67
CA LEU A 236 -3.76 -8.87 -2.09
C LEU A 236 -4.93 -9.59 -1.44
N GLN A 237 -6.01 -8.88 -1.19
CA GLN A 237 -7.32 -9.47 -0.91
C GLN A 237 -8.09 -9.79 -2.20
N PRO A 238 -9.13 -10.65 -2.13
CA PRO A 238 -10.00 -10.90 -3.26
C PRO A 238 -10.53 -9.60 -3.89
N GLY A 239 -10.44 -9.48 -5.22
CA GLY A 239 -10.89 -8.30 -5.97
C GLY A 239 -9.88 -7.16 -6.07
N GLN A 240 -8.77 -7.18 -5.33
CA GLN A 240 -7.70 -6.19 -5.48
C GLN A 240 -6.81 -6.50 -6.69
N GLU A 241 -6.61 -5.51 -7.55
CA GLU A 241 -5.85 -5.64 -8.81
C GLU A 241 -4.65 -4.66 -8.85
N PRO A 242 -3.39 -5.12 -8.80
CA PRO A 242 -2.23 -4.23 -8.80
C PRO A 242 -2.12 -3.32 -10.02
N ASP A 243 -2.65 -3.76 -11.16
CA ASP A 243 -2.58 -3.04 -12.43
C ASP A 243 -3.40 -1.74 -12.41
N VAL A 244 -4.29 -1.55 -11.43
CA VAL A 244 -5.07 -0.31 -11.26
C VAL A 244 -4.31 0.76 -10.48
N MET A 245 -3.20 0.40 -9.84
CA MET A 245 -2.47 1.28 -8.94
C MET A 245 -1.65 2.33 -9.71
N GLY A 246 -1.71 3.56 -9.22
CA GLY A 246 -0.87 4.67 -9.65
C GLY A 246 0.56 4.60 -9.11
N ASP A 247 1.36 5.60 -9.46
CA ASP A 247 2.73 5.73 -8.97
C ASP A 247 2.78 5.78 -7.43
N GLY A 248 3.55 4.87 -6.83
CA GLY A 248 3.72 4.77 -5.38
C GLY A 248 2.47 4.33 -4.60
N GLN A 249 1.35 4.04 -5.26
CA GLN A 249 0.15 3.52 -4.62
C GLN A 249 0.31 2.03 -4.28
N PHE A 250 -0.38 1.58 -3.24
CA PHE A 250 -0.44 0.20 -2.78
C PHE A 250 -1.80 -0.09 -2.16
N PHE A 251 -2.23 -1.35 -2.18
CA PHE A 251 -3.24 -1.86 -1.26
C PHE A 251 -2.57 -2.20 0.07
N GLY A 252 -3.19 -1.82 1.17
CA GLY A 252 -2.68 -2.04 2.52
C GLY A 252 -3.81 -2.07 3.53
N PHE A 253 -3.51 -2.58 4.72
CA PHE A 253 -4.46 -2.57 5.83
C PHE A 253 -4.41 -1.22 6.55
N GLY A 254 -5.58 -0.71 6.94
CA GLY A 254 -5.73 0.55 7.67
C GLY A 254 -5.41 0.39 9.16
N VAL A 255 -4.88 1.45 9.77
CA VAL A 255 -4.52 1.56 11.18
C VAL A 255 -4.99 2.90 11.73
N ASP A 256 -5.73 2.88 12.84
CA ASP A 256 -6.33 4.06 13.50
C ASP A 256 -6.07 4.10 15.02
N ALA A 257 -5.60 2.99 15.60
CA ALA A 257 -5.22 2.88 17.01
C ALA A 257 -3.70 2.72 17.19
N ALA A 258 -2.91 3.10 16.18
CA ALA A 258 -1.46 2.86 16.11
C ALA A 258 -1.04 1.39 16.33
N MET A 259 -1.97 0.44 16.18
CA MET A 259 -1.76 -1.00 16.37
C MET A 259 -2.14 -1.77 15.11
N GLY A 260 -1.37 -2.80 14.80
CA GLY A 260 -1.68 -3.75 13.75
C GLY A 260 -1.66 -5.15 14.33
N CYS A 261 -2.35 -6.07 13.69
CA CYS A 261 -2.28 -7.47 14.00
C CYS A 261 -2.18 -8.33 12.74
N LEU A 262 -1.58 -9.50 12.89
CA LEU A 262 -1.74 -10.62 11.95
C LEU A 262 -2.60 -11.67 12.66
N LEU A 263 -3.60 -12.21 11.97
CA LEU A 263 -4.42 -13.32 12.48
C LEU A 263 -4.70 -14.37 11.40
N ASP A 264 -4.86 -15.62 11.81
CA ASP A 264 -5.38 -16.67 10.93
C ASP A 264 -6.92 -16.60 10.90
N ALA A 265 -7.49 -16.66 9.70
CA ALA A 265 -8.93 -16.53 9.46
C ALA A 265 -9.79 -17.58 10.21
N ALA A 266 -9.22 -18.71 10.66
CA ALA A 266 -9.96 -19.67 11.48
C ALA A 266 -10.31 -19.13 12.87
N GLY A 267 -9.59 -18.12 13.38
CA GLY A 267 -9.85 -17.49 14.67
C GLY A 267 -10.60 -16.15 14.58
N GLN A 268 -10.95 -15.69 13.36
CA GLN A 268 -11.52 -14.36 13.14
C GLN A 268 -12.77 -14.11 13.99
N ASP A 269 -13.76 -14.99 13.90
CA ASP A 269 -15.03 -14.86 14.65
C ASP A 269 -14.79 -14.87 16.17
N HIS A 270 -13.88 -15.72 16.65
CA HIS A 270 -13.55 -15.80 18.08
C HIS A 270 -12.95 -14.49 18.60
N PHE A 271 -11.97 -13.93 17.89
CA PHE A 271 -11.34 -12.69 18.30
C PHE A 271 -12.28 -11.48 18.13
N ALA A 272 -13.14 -11.48 17.10
CA ALA A 272 -14.16 -10.45 16.93
C ALA A 272 -15.12 -10.43 18.13
N GLU A 273 -15.71 -11.59 18.49
CA GLU A 273 -16.59 -11.71 19.66
C GLU A 273 -15.85 -11.33 20.96
N ARG A 274 -14.57 -11.70 21.09
CA ARG A 274 -13.75 -11.38 22.27
C ARG A 274 -13.49 -9.89 22.43
N PHE A 275 -13.29 -9.16 21.34
CA PHE A 275 -12.95 -7.73 21.36
C PHE A 275 -14.15 -6.80 21.20
N GLU A 276 -15.36 -7.34 21.01
CA GLU A 276 -16.61 -6.58 21.22
C GLU A 276 -16.71 -6.04 22.67
N ASP A 277 -16.15 -6.77 23.64
CA ASP A 277 -15.97 -6.27 25.01
C ASP A 277 -14.74 -5.35 25.08
N PHE A 278 -14.99 -4.04 25.12
CA PHE A 278 -13.94 -3.02 25.18
C PHE A 278 -13.02 -3.19 26.39
N ASP A 279 -13.53 -3.63 27.55
CA ASP A 279 -12.70 -3.85 28.74
C ASP A 279 -11.70 -5.00 28.50
N ALA A 280 -12.13 -6.04 27.77
CA ALA A 280 -11.26 -7.16 27.39
C ALA A 280 -10.20 -6.74 26.36
N PHE A 281 -10.60 -5.95 25.36
CA PHE A 281 -9.67 -5.35 24.39
C PHE A 281 -8.62 -4.48 25.10
N GLU A 282 -9.04 -3.59 25.98
CA GLU A 282 -8.15 -2.69 26.71
C GLU A 282 -7.18 -3.49 27.59
N ALA A 283 -7.68 -4.46 28.35
CA ALA A 283 -6.85 -5.29 29.24
C ALA A 283 -5.80 -6.12 28.49
N GLU A 284 -6.10 -6.60 27.28
CA GLU A 284 -5.22 -7.50 26.53
C GLU A 284 -4.24 -6.79 25.60
N LEU A 285 -4.67 -5.71 24.95
CA LEU A 285 -3.93 -5.05 23.88
C LEU A 285 -3.44 -3.63 24.23
N VAL A 286 -4.02 -2.99 25.25
CA VAL A 286 -3.69 -1.60 25.62
C VAL A 286 -2.94 -1.51 26.95
N ASP A 287 -3.53 -1.99 28.04
CA ASP A 287 -3.03 -1.89 29.42
C ASP A 287 -2.20 -3.12 29.84
N TYR A 288 -2.38 -4.26 29.17
CA TYR A 288 -1.68 -5.52 29.45
C TYR A 288 -1.82 -6.02 30.90
N GLY A 289 -2.81 -5.51 31.64
CA GLY A 289 -3.10 -5.85 33.04
C GLY A 289 -1.89 -5.72 33.98
N GLY A 290 -0.96 -4.80 33.69
CA GLY A 290 0.27 -4.61 34.47
C GLY A 290 1.36 -5.69 34.28
N THR A 291 1.17 -6.65 33.35
CA THR A 291 2.18 -7.63 32.98
C THR A 291 3.04 -7.11 31.84
N THR A 292 4.36 -7.01 32.05
CA THR A 292 5.29 -6.45 31.06
C THR A 292 6.24 -7.51 30.47
N GLU A 293 6.35 -8.67 31.11
CA GLU A 293 7.28 -9.72 30.70
C GLU A 293 6.83 -10.35 29.38
N GLY A 294 7.70 -10.29 28.38
CA GLY A 294 7.38 -10.76 27.03
C GLY A 294 6.43 -9.86 26.24
N VAL A 295 5.91 -8.76 26.79
CA VAL A 295 5.06 -7.80 26.05
C VAL A 295 5.90 -6.77 25.31
N TYR A 296 6.96 -6.28 25.95
CA TYR A 296 7.79 -5.23 25.39
C TYR A 296 8.99 -5.81 24.64
N VAL A 297 9.23 -5.31 23.43
CA VAL A 297 10.33 -5.67 22.55
C VAL A 297 11.03 -4.39 22.10
N SER A 298 12.23 -4.14 22.63
CA SER A 298 12.93 -2.87 22.46
C SER A 298 12.04 -1.64 22.73
N GLY A 299 11.18 -1.72 23.75
CA GLY A 299 10.25 -0.64 24.12
C GLY A 299 8.92 -0.63 23.38
N SER A 300 8.74 -1.45 22.34
CA SER A 300 7.46 -1.57 21.62
C SER A 300 6.60 -2.72 22.13
N ARG A 301 5.28 -2.50 22.16
CA ARG A 301 4.30 -3.48 22.66
C ARG A 301 3.96 -4.52 21.59
N THR A 302 3.94 -5.79 21.99
CA THR A 302 3.45 -6.92 21.19
C THR A 302 2.72 -7.94 22.05
N ARG A 303 1.62 -8.49 21.53
CA ARG A 303 0.80 -9.51 22.21
C ARG A 303 0.52 -10.66 21.27
N SER A 304 0.72 -11.89 21.73
CA SER A 304 0.27 -13.09 21.04
C SER A 304 -0.88 -13.72 21.81
N LEU A 305 -1.97 -13.98 21.11
CA LEU A 305 -3.17 -14.64 21.61
C LEU A 305 -3.46 -15.87 20.76
N GLN A 306 -4.15 -16.84 21.35
CA GLN A 306 -4.55 -18.06 20.66
C GLN A 306 -6.02 -18.36 20.95
N ASP A 307 -6.79 -18.63 19.90
CA ASP A 307 -8.14 -19.15 20.03
C ASP A 307 -8.07 -20.62 20.52
N PRO A 308 -8.64 -20.95 21.69
CA PRO A 308 -8.63 -22.32 22.20
C PRO A 308 -9.47 -23.30 21.37
N GLY A 309 -10.42 -22.80 20.56
CA GLY A 309 -11.29 -23.62 19.71
C GLY A 309 -10.60 -24.07 18.42
N SER A 310 -10.14 -23.11 17.61
CA SER A 310 -9.47 -23.40 16.33
C SER A 310 -7.96 -23.63 16.45
N GLY A 311 -7.34 -23.15 17.53
CA GLY A 311 -5.88 -23.09 17.67
C GLY A 311 -5.22 -21.94 16.92
N ALA A 312 -6.00 -21.09 16.24
CA ALA A 312 -5.51 -19.95 15.45
C ALA A 312 -4.86 -18.89 16.32
N SER A 313 -3.77 -18.31 15.83
CA SER A 313 -3.09 -17.19 16.46
C SER A 313 -3.61 -15.84 15.98
N LEU A 314 -3.61 -14.87 16.90
CA LEU A 314 -3.59 -13.44 16.62
C LEU A 314 -2.35 -12.87 17.27
N VAL A 315 -1.55 -12.09 16.53
CA VAL A 315 -0.41 -11.38 17.08
C VAL A 315 -0.53 -9.90 16.78
N ALA A 316 -0.72 -9.10 17.83
CA ALA A 316 -0.79 -7.65 17.77
C ALA A 316 0.57 -7.01 18.07
N PHE A 317 0.80 -5.84 17.48
CA PHE A 317 2.03 -5.07 17.59
C PHE A 317 1.78 -3.58 17.32
N GLU A 318 2.64 -2.73 17.85
CA GLU A 318 2.69 -1.32 17.46
C GLU A 318 3.13 -1.16 16.00
N THR A 319 2.63 -0.10 15.35
CA THR A 319 2.88 0.17 13.94
C THR A 319 3.79 1.37 13.79
N GLY A 320 4.76 1.27 12.87
CA GLY A 320 5.91 2.17 12.74
C GLY A 320 5.73 3.60 13.26
N TRP A 321 5.09 4.48 12.50
CA TRP A 321 4.84 5.86 12.92
C TRP A 321 3.44 6.09 13.53
N GLY A 322 2.69 5.01 13.78
CA GLY A 322 1.31 5.03 14.23
C GLY A 322 0.31 4.85 13.09
N ASP A 323 -0.75 5.67 13.08
CA ASP A 323 -1.88 5.53 12.15
C ASP A 323 -1.47 5.68 10.69
N GLY A 324 -2.19 4.99 9.80
CA GLY A 324 -1.92 5.00 8.38
C GLY A 324 -2.44 3.77 7.64
N ALA A 325 -1.89 3.52 6.46
CA ALA A 325 -2.13 2.30 5.70
C ALA A 325 -0.79 1.65 5.36
N TYR A 326 -0.70 0.33 5.53
CA TYR A 326 0.56 -0.39 5.42
C TYR A 326 0.46 -1.60 4.48
N PRO A 327 1.39 -1.78 3.53
CA PRO A 327 1.39 -2.94 2.66
C PRO A 327 1.86 -4.19 3.40
N VAL A 328 1.36 -5.34 2.95
CA VAL A 328 1.93 -6.64 3.30
C VAL A 328 2.58 -7.22 2.05
N TRP A 329 3.81 -7.70 2.16
CA TRP A 329 4.55 -8.30 1.06
C TRP A 329 4.63 -9.82 1.23
N ALA A 330 4.31 -10.57 0.17
CA ALA A 330 4.51 -12.00 0.08
C ALA A 330 5.85 -12.30 -0.60
N GLY A 331 6.74 -12.97 0.14
CA GLY A 331 7.99 -13.49 -0.36
C GLY A 331 7.81 -14.90 -0.87
N ARG A 332 8.18 -15.15 -2.13
CA ARG A 332 8.13 -16.47 -2.76
C ARG A 332 9.52 -17.00 -3.05
N ASP A 333 9.69 -18.31 -2.88
CA ASP A 333 10.91 -19.00 -3.30
C ASP A 333 10.97 -19.21 -4.83
N ALA A 334 12.04 -19.85 -5.31
CA ALA A 334 12.26 -20.11 -6.73
C ALA A 334 11.19 -21.05 -7.35
N GLU A 335 10.47 -21.81 -6.54
CA GLU A 335 9.36 -22.66 -6.98
C GLU A 335 8.00 -21.95 -6.89
N GLY A 336 7.97 -20.68 -6.47
CA GLY A 336 6.76 -19.87 -6.34
C GLY A 336 5.96 -20.14 -5.07
N ARG A 337 6.49 -20.87 -4.08
CA ARG A 337 5.83 -21.11 -2.80
C ARG A 337 6.02 -19.91 -1.88
N VAL A 338 5.00 -19.55 -1.11
CA VAL A 338 5.12 -18.47 -0.10
C VAL A 338 6.02 -18.96 1.03
N VAL A 339 7.11 -18.24 1.27
CA VAL A 339 8.10 -18.54 2.33
C VAL A 339 8.20 -17.44 3.38
N ALA A 340 7.64 -16.26 3.10
CA ALA A 340 7.50 -15.18 4.08
C ALA A 340 6.27 -14.30 3.78
N LEU A 341 5.68 -13.73 4.83
CA LEU A 341 4.78 -12.57 4.75
C LEU A 341 5.36 -11.47 5.63
N VAL A 342 5.39 -10.23 5.12
CA VAL A 342 5.96 -9.09 5.85
C VAL A 342 5.02 -7.89 5.80
N ALA A 343 4.45 -7.52 6.94
CA ALA A 343 3.79 -6.23 7.11
C ALA A 343 4.87 -5.15 7.26
N ASP A 344 4.98 -4.27 6.27
CA ASP A 344 6.04 -3.25 6.18
C ASP A 344 5.50 -1.87 6.59
N PHE A 345 6.04 -1.31 7.68
CA PHE A 345 5.61 0.00 8.18
C PHE A 345 6.28 1.18 7.47
N LEU A 346 6.90 0.93 6.31
CA LEU A 346 7.45 1.91 5.38
C LEU A 346 8.55 2.80 5.97
N ILE A 347 9.10 2.46 7.13
CA ILE A 347 10.16 3.23 7.81
C ILE A 347 11.40 3.33 6.92
N LEU A 348 11.76 2.24 6.23
CA LEU A 348 12.96 2.19 5.39
C LEU A 348 12.68 2.57 3.92
N GLN A 349 11.45 2.94 3.56
CA GLN A 349 11.05 3.16 2.18
C GLN A 349 11.85 4.27 1.48
N HIS A 350 12.29 5.28 2.23
CA HIS A 350 13.08 6.40 1.71
C HIS A 350 14.55 6.36 2.10
N ALA A 351 15.01 5.27 2.72
CA ALA A 351 16.40 5.11 3.15
C ALA A 351 17.22 4.27 2.16
N GLU A 352 18.52 4.53 2.11
CA GLU A 352 19.49 3.70 1.39
C GLU A 352 20.19 2.75 2.36
N ALA A 353 20.47 1.52 1.92
CA ALA A 353 21.27 0.59 2.69
C ALA A 353 22.71 1.11 2.81
N LEU A 354 23.24 1.11 4.02
CA LEU A 354 24.65 1.38 4.28
C LEU A 354 25.46 0.09 4.12
N PRO A 355 26.74 0.18 3.70
CA PRO A 355 27.62 -0.97 3.66
C PRO A 355 27.66 -1.67 5.03
N GLN A 356 27.52 -2.99 5.04
CA GLN A 356 27.78 -3.77 6.25
C GLN A 356 29.28 -3.71 6.55
N ASP A 357 29.65 -3.33 7.77
CA ASP A 357 31.04 -3.45 8.22
C ASP A 357 31.39 -4.94 8.31
N THR A 358 32.03 -5.48 7.28
CA THR A 358 32.59 -6.85 7.26
C THR A 358 33.78 -7.02 8.22
N ALA A 359 34.07 -6.04 9.08
CA ALA A 359 35.26 -5.98 9.92
C ALA A 359 34.95 -6.27 11.40
N ALA A 360 34.29 -7.38 11.72
CA ALA A 360 34.22 -7.86 13.11
C ALA A 360 33.92 -9.37 13.32
N VAL A 361 34.04 -10.23 12.30
CA VAL A 361 33.90 -11.71 12.48
C VAL A 361 35.26 -12.42 12.38
N SER A 362 36.33 -11.73 12.78
CA SER A 362 37.67 -12.32 12.89
C SER A 362 38.42 -11.72 14.07
N ALA A 363 37.98 -12.06 15.29
CA ALA A 363 38.82 -12.24 16.48
C ALA A 363 37.95 -12.32 17.76
N ASN A 364 37.53 -13.53 18.14
CA ASN A 364 37.97 -14.23 19.37
C ASN A 364 37.11 -15.46 19.66
#